data_AF-A0A7G7CQV4-F1
#
_entry.id   AF-A0A7G7CQV4-F1
#
_cell.length_a   1.000
_cell.length_b   1.000
_cell.length_c   1.000
_cell.angle_alpha   90.00
_cell.angle_beta   90.00
_cell.angle_gamma   90.00
#
_symmetry.space_group_name_H-M   'P 1'
#
loop_
_entity.id
_entity.type
_entity.pdbx_description
1 polymer ?
#
loop_
_entity_poly.entity_id
_entity_poly.type
_entity_poly.pdbx_seq_one_letter_code
_entity_poly.pdbx_strand_id
1 'polypeptide(L)'
;MSNTAGIFSASHRNFRGGTWQWRENEFLDANGVSVAHVRSDVMNAGKESLLLENSLAPNRIRLRGTTSKGELFSLTNTGFGVSRLEIVCANRAYTATRVSPFRKERVIYSADGTVARTRPNGRELDVIDEPEYADAPTLDVAFTTWGCLLLDVPWRTTKA
;
A
#
# COMPACT_ATOMS: atom_id res chain seq x y z
N MET A 1 -19.61 -8.86 -17.85
CA MET A 1 -18.83 -7.62 -18.09
C MET A 1 -19.23 -6.61 -17.03
N SER A 2 -18.42 -6.47 -15.97
CA SER A 2 -18.45 -5.33 -15.05
C SER A 2 -17.02 -5.17 -14.53
N ASN A 3 -16.28 -4.26 -15.13
CA ASN A 3 -14.93 -3.88 -14.73
C ASN A 3 -15.08 -2.75 -13.72
N THR A 4 -15.23 -3.09 -12.43
CA THR A 4 -15.34 -2.07 -11.39
C THR A 4 -13.93 -1.62 -11.01
N ALA A 5 -13.48 -0.57 -11.71
CA ALA A 5 -12.27 0.14 -11.40
C ALA A 5 -12.46 0.92 -10.09
N GLY A 6 -12.06 0.31 -8.98
CA GLY A 6 -11.64 1.06 -7.81
C GLY A 6 -10.16 1.39 -7.95
N ILE A 7 -9.83 2.66 -7.77
CA ILE A 7 -8.74 3.26 -6.96
C ILE A 7 -8.59 4.74 -7.37
N PHE A 8 -9.11 5.16 -8.55
CA PHE A 8 -8.99 6.54 -9.02
C PHE A 8 -10.26 7.06 -9.69
N SER A 9 -10.40 8.37 -9.65
CA SER A 9 -11.49 9.24 -10.09
C SER A 9 -11.85 9.19 -11.60
N ALA A 10 -11.94 8.01 -12.21
CA ALA A 10 -12.46 7.88 -13.57
C ALA A 10 -13.93 7.44 -13.64
N SER A 11 -14.55 7.00 -12.52
CA SER A 11 -15.90 6.43 -12.58
C SER A 11 -16.89 6.80 -11.47
N HIS A 12 -16.52 7.66 -10.51
CA HIS A 12 -17.49 8.18 -9.53
C HIS A 12 -17.54 9.71 -9.54
N ARG A 13 -18.48 10.30 -10.29
CA ARG A 13 -18.85 11.73 -10.16
C ARG A 13 -19.40 12.11 -8.76
N ASN A 14 -19.41 11.19 -7.79
CA ASN A 14 -20.02 11.34 -6.47
C ASN A 14 -19.20 10.74 -5.30
N PHE A 15 -17.91 10.46 -5.46
CA PHE A 15 -17.09 9.90 -4.37
C PHE A 15 -16.88 10.93 -3.25
N ARG A 16 -17.10 10.54 -1.98
CA ARG A 16 -17.02 11.42 -0.79
C ARG A 16 -15.88 11.05 0.16
N GLY A 17 -14.84 10.37 -0.32
CA GLY A 17 -13.84 9.72 0.54
C GLY A 17 -14.33 8.35 1.03
N GLY A 18 -13.42 7.55 1.57
CA GLY A 18 -13.73 6.21 2.04
C GLY A 18 -12.55 5.51 2.74
N THR A 19 -12.87 4.48 3.53
CA THR A 19 -11.86 3.61 4.14
C THR A 19 -11.78 2.30 3.36
N TRP A 20 -10.63 2.09 2.74
CA TRP A 20 -10.23 0.86 2.09
C TRP A 20 -9.47 0.01 3.10
N GLN A 21 -9.35 -1.30 2.89
CA GLN A 21 -8.79 -2.17 3.91
C GLN A 21 -7.95 -3.29 3.32
N TRP A 22 -6.76 -3.52 3.89
CA TRP A 22 -6.10 -4.81 3.78
C TRP A 22 -6.64 -5.74 4.84
N ARG A 23 -7.30 -6.82 4.39
CA ARG A 23 -7.77 -7.92 5.24
C ARG A 23 -7.17 -9.22 4.76
N GLU A 24 -6.46 -9.90 5.67
CA GLU A 24 -5.65 -11.07 5.35
C GLU A 24 -4.62 -10.74 4.25
N ASN A 25 -4.91 -11.08 2.99
CA ASN A 25 -4.08 -10.75 1.84
C ASN A 25 -4.88 -10.08 0.72
N GLU A 26 -6.08 -9.55 1.01
CA GLU A 26 -6.92 -8.85 0.05
C GLU A 26 -6.98 -7.36 0.38
N PHE A 27 -6.87 -6.53 -0.65
CA PHE A 27 -7.09 -5.09 -0.57
C PHE A 27 -8.50 -4.80 -1.08
N LEU A 28 -9.34 -4.32 -0.18
CA LEU A 28 -10.76 -4.09 -0.40
C LEU A 28 -11.01 -2.57 -0.51
N ASP A 29 -11.85 -2.17 -1.46
CA ASP A 29 -12.34 -0.79 -1.54
C ASP A 29 -13.37 -0.48 -0.44
N ALA A 30 -13.85 0.76 -0.39
CA ALA A 30 -14.85 1.20 0.58
C ALA A 30 -16.22 0.47 0.48
N ASN A 31 -16.49 -0.23 -0.62
CA ASN A 31 -17.69 -1.05 -0.81
C ASN A 31 -17.44 -2.54 -0.50
N GLY A 32 -16.22 -2.90 -0.07
CA GLY A 32 -15.81 -4.28 0.19
C GLY A 32 -15.46 -5.08 -1.06
N VAL A 33 -15.24 -4.43 -2.20
CA VAL A 33 -14.83 -5.09 -3.45
C VAL A 33 -13.31 -5.27 -3.44
N SER A 34 -12.85 -6.49 -3.73
CA SER A 34 -11.42 -6.78 -3.85
C SER A 34 -10.82 -6.12 -5.09
N VAL A 35 -9.85 -5.24 -4.87
CA VAL A 35 -9.14 -4.49 -5.92
C VAL A 35 -7.72 -5.01 -6.16
N ALA A 36 -7.13 -5.62 -5.14
CA ALA A 36 -5.85 -6.30 -5.22
C ALA A 36 -5.79 -7.46 -4.23
N HIS A 37 -4.92 -8.43 -4.47
CA HIS A 37 -4.64 -9.48 -3.50
C HIS A 37 -3.20 -9.99 -3.63
N VAL A 38 -2.66 -10.55 -2.55
CA VAL A 38 -1.31 -11.14 -2.52
C VAL A 38 -1.41 -12.64 -2.27
N ARG A 39 -0.82 -13.44 -3.15
CA ARG A 39 -0.76 -14.91 -2.99
C ARG A 39 0.56 -15.43 -3.54
N SER A 40 1.22 -16.30 -2.77
CA SER A 40 2.49 -16.92 -3.17
C SER A 40 3.51 -15.89 -3.66
N ASP A 41 3.68 -14.82 -2.88
CA ASP A 41 4.56 -13.68 -3.19
C ASP A 41 4.22 -12.94 -4.49
N VAL A 42 3.02 -13.10 -5.05
CA VAL A 42 2.55 -12.32 -6.20
C VAL A 42 1.39 -11.43 -5.77
N MET A 43 1.53 -10.13 -5.98
CA MET A 43 0.43 -9.17 -5.90
C MET A 43 -0.26 -9.05 -7.25
N ASN A 44 -1.57 -9.27 -7.27
CA ASN A 44 -2.40 -9.02 -8.45
C ASN A 44 -3.28 -7.81 -8.18
N ALA A 45 -3.33 -6.87 -9.12
CA ALA A 45 -4.22 -5.72 -9.07
C ALA A 45 -4.76 -5.45 -10.48
N GLY A 46 -6.07 -5.60 -10.68
CA GLY A 46 -6.68 -5.55 -12.01
C GLY A 46 -6.06 -6.59 -12.97
N LYS A 47 -5.40 -6.12 -14.04
CA LYS A 47 -4.72 -6.97 -15.04
C LYS A 47 -3.22 -7.06 -14.84
N GLU A 48 -2.70 -6.44 -13.78
CA GLU A 48 -1.27 -6.37 -13.51
C GLU A 48 -0.90 -7.32 -12.38
N SER A 49 0.27 -7.93 -12.51
CA SER A 49 0.86 -8.81 -11.50
C SER A 49 2.26 -8.33 -11.19
N LEU A 50 2.61 -8.38 -9.91
CA LEU A 50 3.88 -7.92 -9.37
C LEU A 50 4.46 -9.03 -8.48
N LEU A 51 5.59 -9.59 -8.89
CA LEU A 51 6.33 -10.55 -8.07
C LEU A 51 7.03 -9.80 -6.94
N LEU A 52 6.71 -10.14 -5.70
CA LEU A 52 7.20 -9.51 -4.50
C LEU A 52 8.39 -10.28 -3.91
N GLU A 53 9.36 -9.53 -3.42
CA GLU A 53 10.44 -10.03 -2.58
C GLU A 53 10.53 -9.13 -1.35
N ASN A 54 10.47 -9.70 -0.15
CA ASN A 54 10.57 -8.94 1.08
C ASN A 54 11.71 -9.44 1.97
N SER A 55 12.29 -8.51 2.72
CA SER A 55 13.26 -8.77 3.78
C SER A 55 12.97 -7.81 4.92
N LEU A 56 12.62 -8.37 6.08
CA LEU A 56 12.28 -7.64 7.28
C LEU A 56 13.34 -7.92 8.36
N ALA A 57 13.91 -6.84 8.90
CA ALA A 57 14.76 -6.84 10.08
C ALA A 57 14.23 -5.80 11.08
N PRO A 58 14.61 -5.84 12.38
CA PRO A 58 14.00 -5.00 13.42
C PRO A 58 13.90 -3.51 13.08
N ASN A 59 14.88 -2.95 12.37
CA ASN A 59 14.93 -1.55 11.96
C ASN A 59 15.13 -1.35 10.45
N ARG A 60 14.91 -2.41 9.65
CA ARG A 60 15.14 -2.34 8.21
C ARG A 60 14.08 -3.12 7.45
N ILE A 61 13.53 -2.49 6.43
CA ILE A 61 12.69 -3.15 5.44
C ILE A 61 13.31 -3.00 4.07
N ARG A 62 13.23 -4.06 3.29
CA ARG A 62 13.36 -3.99 1.85
C ARG A 62 12.21 -4.79 1.26
N LEU A 63 11.35 -4.12 0.50
CA LEU A 63 10.34 -4.76 -0.32
C LEU A 63 10.64 -4.39 -1.77
N ARG A 64 10.64 -5.38 -2.65
CA ARG A 64 10.82 -5.20 -4.09
C ARG A 64 9.65 -5.84 -4.81
N GLY A 65 9.32 -5.28 -5.96
CA GLY A 65 8.34 -5.83 -6.87
C GLY A 65 8.88 -5.82 -8.30
N THR A 66 8.55 -6.83 -9.09
CA THR A 66 8.84 -6.84 -10.54
C THR A 66 7.58 -7.17 -11.32
N THR A 67 7.18 -6.29 -12.26
CA THR A 67 6.02 -6.56 -13.12
C THR A 67 6.39 -7.55 -14.22
N SER A 68 5.40 -8.15 -14.87
CA SER A 68 5.63 -9.01 -16.04
C SER A 68 6.31 -8.28 -17.21
N LYS A 69 6.27 -6.94 -17.23
CA LYS A 69 6.93 -6.09 -18.21
C LYS A 69 8.35 -5.66 -17.78
N GLY A 70 8.81 -6.10 -16.62
CA GLY A 70 10.14 -5.77 -16.08
C GLY A 70 10.20 -4.42 -15.36
N GLU A 71 9.07 -3.78 -15.07
CA GLU A 71 9.07 -2.56 -14.27
C GLU A 71 9.36 -2.89 -12.81
N LEU A 72 10.20 -2.09 -12.18
CA LEU A 72 10.68 -2.32 -10.83
C LEU A 72 9.92 -1.46 -9.83
N PHE A 73 9.55 -2.10 -8.74
CA PHE A 73 8.98 -1.48 -7.56
C PHE A 73 9.96 -1.69 -6.41
N SER A 74 10.13 -0.68 -5.56
CA SER A 74 11.00 -0.78 -4.40
C SER A 74 10.46 0.05 -3.25
N LEU A 75 10.59 -0.47 -2.04
CA LEU A 75 10.30 0.21 -0.81
C LEU A 75 11.42 -0.12 0.18
N THR A 76 11.98 0.92 0.78
CA THR A 76 12.99 0.83 1.83
C THR A 76 12.70 1.88 2.90
N ASN A 77 13.12 1.63 4.13
CA ASN A 77 13.19 2.73 5.11
C ASN A 77 14.49 3.50 4.94
N THR A 78 14.47 4.79 5.29
CA THR A 78 15.66 5.63 5.37
C THR A 78 15.97 6.04 6.81
N GLY A 79 17.26 6.08 7.15
CA GLY A 79 17.73 6.40 8.49
C GLY A 79 17.70 5.21 9.47
N PHE A 80 17.76 5.53 10.76
CA PHE A 80 17.95 4.55 11.84
C PHE A 80 16.71 3.71 12.19
N GLY A 81 15.56 3.97 11.56
CA GLY A 81 14.32 3.26 11.88
C GLY A 81 13.31 3.27 10.73
N VAL A 82 12.11 2.78 11.03
CA VAL A 82 11.03 2.61 10.05
C VAL A 82 10.04 3.79 10.03
N SER A 83 10.43 4.95 10.56
CA SER A 83 9.56 6.14 10.65
C SER A 83 9.22 6.71 9.27
N ARG A 84 10.19 6.71 8.35
CA ARG A 84 10.03 7.17 6.97
C ARG A 84 10.41 6.05 6.01
N LEU A 85 9.55 5.83 5.03
CA LEU A 85 9.77 4.92 3.91
C LEU A 85 9.92 5.73 2.63
N GLU A 86 10.84 5.29 1.79
CA GLU A 86 11.00 5.72 0.41
C GLU A 86 10.52 4.62 -0.51
N ILE A 87 9.66 4.99 -1.44
CA ILE A 87 9.01 4.07 -2.37
C ILE A 87 9.23 4.59 -3.78
N VAL A 88 9.58 3.68 -4.68
CA VAL A 88 9.65 3.95 -6.11
C VAL A 88 8.86 2.86 -6.83
N CYS A 89 7.84 3.26 -7.56
CA CYS A 89 6.97 2.40 -8.36
C CYS A 89 7.21 2.72 -9.83
N ALA A 90 7.96 1.87 -10.54
CA ALA A 90 8.50 2.17 -11.86
C ALA A 90 9.30 3.49 -11.87
N ASN A 91 8.71 4.58 -12.38
CA ASN A 91 9.30 5.92 -12.43
C ASN A 91 8.63 6.93 -11.50
N ARG A 92 7.72 6.48 -10.61
CA ARG A 92 6.96 7.34 -9.69
C ARG A 92 7.49 7.18 -8.28
N ALA A 93 7.75 8.30 -7.61
CA ALA A 93 8.29 8.32 -6.27
C ALA A 93 7.19 8.64 -5.25
N TYR A 94 7.21 7.92 -4.12
CA TYR A 94 6.36 8.16 -2.97
C TYR A 94 7.16 8.11 -1.68
N THR A 95 6.59 8.70 -0.63
CA THR A 95 7.11 8.56 0.73
C THR A 95 5.99 8.20 1.69
N ALA A 96 6.26 7.34 2.67
CA ALA A 96 5.30 7.00 3.71
C ALA A 96 5.90 7.32 5.09
N THR A 97 5.34 8.33 5.76
CA THR A 97 5.90 8.87 7.01
C THR A 97 4.92 8.64 8.16
N ARG A 98 5.40 8.10 9.29
CA ARG A 98 4.59 7.96 10.50
C ARG A 98 4.18 9.34 11.05
N VAL A 99 2.93 9.45 11.50
CA VAL A 99 2.42 10.69 12.12
C VAL A 99 3.03 10.97 13.50
N SER A 100 3.49 9.92 14.19
CA SER A 100 4.28 10.05 15.41
C SER A 100 5.13 8.78 15.64
N PRO A 101 6.18 8.83 16.46
CA PRO A 101 6.98 7.64 16.77
C PRO A 101 6.18 6.50 17.42
N PHE A 102 5.15 6.85 18.19
CA PHE A 102 4.34 5.89 18.97
C PHE A 102 3.10 5.41 18.22
N ARG A 103 2.61 6.15 17.21
CA ARG A 103 1.50 5.72 16.36
C ARG A 103 2.05 5.16 15.06
N LYS A 104 1.66 3.94 14.75
CA LYS A 104 2.03 3.27 13.50
C LYS A 104 1.18 3.73 12.30
N GLU A 105 0.43 4.81 12.46
CA GLU A 105 -0.30 5.47 11.38
C GLU A 105 0.67 6.24 10.49
N ARG A 106 0.49 6.17 9.17
CA ARG A 106 1.34 6.85 8.19
C ARG A 106 0.54 7.70 7.24
N VAL A 107 1.17 8.76 6.73
CA VAL A 107 0.69 9.51 5.57
C VAL A 107 1.61 9.19 4.39
N ILE A 108 0.99 8.86 3.26
CA ILE A 108 1.64 8.55 1.99
C ILE A 108 1.57 9.80 1.11
N TYR A 109 2.71 10.22 0.58
CA TYR A 109 2.86 11.39 -0.27
C TYR A 109 3.42 11.01 -1.64
N SER A 110 2.90 11.62 -2.69
CA SER A 110 3.52 11.72 -4.02
C SER A 110 4.09 13.12 -4.22
N ALA A 111 4.56 13.41 -5.44
CA ALA A 111 4.92 14.79 -5.83
C ALA A 111 3.71 15.73 -5.88
N ASP A 112 2.52 15.19 -6.14
CA ASP A 112 1.28 15.95 -6.35
C ASP A 112 0.50 16.20 -5.06
N GLY A 113 0.82 15.49 -3.97
CA GLY A 113 0.19 15.70 -2.67
C GLY A 113 0.12 14.44 -1.80
N THR A 114 -0.77 14.47 -0.82
CA THR A 114 -1.11 13.28 -0.02
C THR A 114 -1.93 12.33 -0.87
N VAL A 115 -1.53 11.06 -0.94
CA VAL A 115 -2.24 10.02 -1.70
C VAL A 115 -3.16 9.20 -0.80
N ALA A 116 -2.71 8.89 0.42
CA ALA A 116 -3.49 8.09 1.37
C ALA A 116 -2.94 8.24 2.79
N ARG A 117 -3.74 7.82 3.76
CA ARG A 117 -3.31 7.62 5.15
C ARG A 117 -3.57 6.18 5.57
N THR A 118 -2.60 5.52 6.19
CA THR A 118 -2.76 4.14 6.65
C THR A 118 -2.83 4.07 8.17
N ARG A 119 -3.72 3.23 8.72
CA ARG A 119 -3.85 3.01 10.16
C ARG A 119 -4.03 1.52 10.46
N PRO A 120 -3.19 0.92 11.34
CA PRO A 120 -3.43 -0.44 11.80
C PRO A 120 -4.77 -0.56 12.54
N ASN A 121 -5.52 -1.61 12.21
CA ASN A 121 -6.80 -1.96 12.82
C ASN A 121 -6.78 -3.45 13.19
N GLY A 122 -6.28 -3.77 14.38
CA GLY A 122 -6.09 -5.16 14.81
C GLY A 122 -5.05 -5.90 13.93
N ARG A 123 -5.53 -6.82 13.09
CA ARG A 123 -4.74 -7.58 12.11
C ARG A 123 -4.89 -7.08 10.67
N GLU A 124 -5.59 -5.98 10.50
CA GLU A 124 -5.91 -5.36 9.23
C GLU A 124 -5.21 -3.99 9.15
N LEU A 125 -5.17 -3.42 7.95
CA LEU A 125 -4.70 -2.05 7.74
C LEU A 125 -5.79 -1.25 7.03
N ASP A 126 -6.34 -0.26 7.72
CA ASP A 126 -7.18 0.75 7.09
C ASP A 126 -6.30 1.64 6.19
N VAL A 127 -6.79 1.92 4.99
CA VAL A 127 -6.23 2.87 4.02
C VAL A 127 -7.32 3.91 3.75
N ILE A 128 -7.11 5.09 4.32
CA ILE A 128 -8.03 6.22 4.25
C ILE A 128 -7.70 7.03 3.00
N ASP A 129 -8.73 7.24 2.20
CA ASP A 129 -8.74 8.05 0.98
C ASP A 129 -9.75 9.18 1.15
N GLU A 130 -9.32 10.41 0.90
CA GLU A 130 -10.11 11.63 1.09
C GLU A 130 -10.23 12.37 -0.25
N PRO A 131 -11.33 13.10 -0.51
CA PRO A 131 -11.53 13.78 -1.80
C PRO A 131 -10.42 14.77 -2.20
N GLU A 132 -9.68 15.29 -1.21
CA GLU A 132 -8.58 16.24 -1.38
C GLU A 132 -7.26 15.55 -1.80
N TYR A 133 -7.19 14.22 -1.69
CA TYR A 133 -5.95 13.46 -1.91
C TYR A 133 -5.65 13.30 -3.40
N ALA A 134 -4.36 13.28 -3.71
CA ALA A 134 -3.84 13.13 -5.06
C ALA A 134 -4.05 11.70 -5.57
N ASP A 135 -4.38 11.60 -6.86
CA ASP A 135 -4.45 10.33 -7.57
C ASP A 135 -3.05 9.67 -7.69
N ALA A 136 -3.06 8.36 -7.93
CA ALA A 136 -1.90 7.49 -8.13
C ALA A 136 -2.32 6.32 -9.06
N PRO A 137 -1.47 5.32 -9.29
CA PRO A 137 -1.93 4.04 -9.85
C PRO A 137 -2.31 3.00 -8.79
N THR A 138 -3.16 2.06 -9.20
CA THR A 138 -3.77 1.05 -8.32
C THR A 138 -2.72 0.18 -7.67
N LEU A 139 -1.82 -0.30 -8.53
CA LEU A 139 -0.73 -1.16 -8.16
C LEU A 139 0.27 -0.43 -7.25
N ASP A 140 0.49 0.86 -7.46
CA ASP A 140 1.38 1.68 -6.62
C ASP A 140 0.83 1.82 -5.20
N VAL A 141 -0.47 2.13 -5.06
CA VAL A 141 -1.14 2.22 -3.75
C VAL A 141 -1.14 0.87 -3.06
N ALA A 142 -1.50 -0.21 -3.76
CA ALA A 142 -1.48 -1.57 -3.23
C ALA A 142 -0.07 -1.96 -2.76
N PHE A 143 0.97 -1.75 -3.57
CA PHE A 143 2.36 -2.04 -3.21
C PHE A 143 2.83 -1.25 -1.98
N THR A 144 2.55 0.05 -1.98
CA THR A 144 2.96 0.97 -0.89
C THR A 144 2.31 0.60 0.42
N THR A 145 0.99 0.37 0.40
CA THR A 145 0.20 0.05 1.59
C THR A 145 0.43 -1.39 2.07
N TRP A 146 0.77 -2.31 1.18
CA TRP A 146 1.26 -3.65 1.54
C TRP A 146 2.56 -3.59 2.35
N GLY A 147 3.51 -2.74 1.93
CA GLY A 147 4.72 -2.50 2.72
C GLY A 147 4.43 -1.91 4.11
N CYS A 148 3.43 -1.03 4.22
CA CYS A 148 2.96 -0.50 5.50
C CYS A 148 2.33 -1.61 6.36
N LEU A 149 1.50 -2.47 5.77
CA LEU A 149 0.92 -3.64 6.43
C LEU A 149 2.02 -4.53 7.02
N LEU A 150 3.05 -4.87 6.22
CA LEU A 150 4.21 -5.68 6.61
C LEU A 150 4.95 -5.13 7.83
N LEU A 151 5.00 -3.82 7.99
CA LEU A 151 5.70 -3.18 9.10
C LEU A 151 4.86 -2.95 10.34
N ASP A 152 3.62 -2.50 10.11
CA ASP A 152 2.87 -1.82 11.15
C ASP A 152 1.85 -2.73 11.82
N VAL A 153 1.35 -3.73 11.10
CA VAL A 153 0.42 -4.72 11.63
C VAL A 153 1.19 -5.89 12.27
N PRO A 154 0.82 -6.35 13.47
CA PRO A 154 1.46 -7.49 14.10
C PRO A 154 1.21 -8.79 13.31
N TRP A 155 2.26 -9.36 12.72
CA TRP A 155 2.20 -10.69 12.11
C TRP A 155 2.24 -11.76 13.18
N ARG A 156 1.55 -12.89 12.93
CA ARG A 156 1.75 -14.09 13.77
C ARG A 156 3.19 -14.56 13.57
N THR A 157 4.07 -14.29 14.54
CA THR A 157 5.28 -15.09 14.69
C THR A 157 4.80 -16.49 15.08
N THR A 158 4.78 -17.42 14.13
CA THR A 158 4.83 -18.83 14.50
C THR A 158 6.16 -18.99 15.24
N LYS A 159 6.10 -19.23 16.56
CA LYS A 159 7.30 -19.69 17.26
C LYS A 159 7.81 -20.91 16.49
N ALA A 160 9.05 -20.85 16.05
CA ALA A 160 9.80 -22.06 15.74
C ALA A 160 9.90 -22.93 17.00
#